data_AF-A0A9J7YL83-F1
#
_entry.id   AF-A0A9J7YL83-F1
#
_cell.length_a   1.000
_cell.length_b   1.000
_cell.length_c   1.000
_cell.angle_alpha   90.00
_cell.angle_beta   90.00
_cell.angle_gamma   90.00
#
_symmetry.space_group_name_H-M   'P 1'
#
loop_
_entity.id
_entity.type
_entity.pdbx_description
1 polymer ?
#
loop_
_entity_poly.entity_id
_entity_poly.type
_entity_poly.pdbx_seq_one_letter_code
_entity_poly.pdbx_strand_id
1 'polypeptide(L)'
;MEQWSASGRPTKYTPRAQRRLIQEVTKEPTTSKELQASLSSVKVSVHDSTIRKRLDKNGLQGRVPRRKPLLSKKNIKAHLSFARKHSDDPQDFWENTLWTSVHYLKLKRTWVLQQNNDPKHTSKSNSEWLKKNKMKTFLWPSQSPDLNPIKMLWHDLKKAVHA
;
A
#
# COMPACT_ATOMS: atom_id res chain seq x y z
N MET A 1 32.74 28.53 -28.07
CA MET A 1 33.56 27.51 -27.39
C MET A 1 32.81 26.18 -27.51
N GLU A 2 33.26 25.30 -28.39
CA GLU A 2 32.66 23.98 -28.57
C GLU A 2 32.98 23.11 -27.36
N GLN A 3 31.94 22.54 -26.73
CA GLN A 3 32.10 21.57 -25.65
C GLN A 3 32.48 20.22 -26.25
N TRP A 4 33.72 19.78 -26.06
CA TRP A 4 34.12 18.41 -26.37
C TRP A 4 33.46 17.44 -25.39
N SER A 5 32.52 16.64 -25.88
CA SER A 5 32.00 15.49 -25.11
C SER A 5 33.01 14.33 -25.22
N ALA A 6 33.56 13.91 -24.09
CA ALA A 6 34.47 12.77 -24.05
C ALA A 6 33.71 11.48 -24.44
N SER A 7 34.19 10.78 -25.47
CA SER A 7 33.61 9.51 -25.93
C SER A 7 34.08 8.38 -25.02
N GLY A 8 33.26 8.04 -24.02
CA GLY A 8 33.47 6.86 -23.19
C GLY A 8 33.29 5.55 -23.98
N ARG A 9 33.63 4.42 -23.33
CA ARG A 9 33.42 3.08 -23.90
C ARG A 9 31.96 2.90 -24.37
N PRO A 10 31.71 2.45 -25.62
CA PRO A 10 30.37 2.19 -26.10
C PRO A 10 29.60 1.20 -25.21
N THR A 11 28.33 1.48 -24.98
CA THR A 11 27.42 0.62 -24.22
C THR A 11 27.21 -0.72 -24.94
N LYS A 12 27.21 -1.83 -24.18
CA LYS A 12 26.84 -3.16 -24.72
C LYS A 12 25.35 -3.29 -25.04
N TYR A 13 24.50 -2.39 -24.54
CA TYR A 13 23.09 -2.37 -24.88
C TYR A 13 22.85 -1.74 -26.24
N THR A 14 22.25 -2.51 -27.15
CA THR A 14 21.61 -1.95 -28.33
C THR A 14 20.31 -1.22 -27.95
N PRO A 15 19.87 -0.20 -28.71
CA PRO A 15 18.58 0.46 -28.47
C PRO A 15 17.40 -0.53 -28.42
N ARG A 16 17.45 -1.58 -29.24
CA ARG A 16 16.45 -2.66 -29.26
C ARG A 16 16.47 -3.48 -27.97
N ALA A 17 17.64 -3.86 -27.48
CA ALA A 17 17.78 -4.60 -26.23
C ALA A 17 17.33 -3.78 -25.02
N GLN A 18 17.63 -2.47 -25.01
CA GLN A 18 17.15 -1.57 -23.95
C GLN A 18 15.62 -1.42 -23.98
N ARG A 19 15.01 -1.23 -25.16
CA ARG A 19 13.55 -1.12 -25.26
C ARG A 19 12.85 -2.40 -24.79
N ARG A 20 13.37 -3.57 -25.18
CA ARG A 20 12.87 -4.87 -24.72
C ARG A 20 12.98 -5.01 -23.21
N LEU A 21 14.13 -4.65 -22.63
CA LEU A 21 14.36 -4.69 -21.18
C LEU A 21 13.30 -3.87 -20.42
N ILE A 22 13.04 -2.64 -20.88
CA ILE A 22 12.08 -1.75 -20.24
C ILE A 22 10.65 -2.31 -20.36
N GLN A 23 10.27 -2.80 -21.55
CA GLN A 23 8.95 -3.41 -21.78
C GLN A 23 8.72 -4.64 -20.90
N GLU A 24 9.72 -5.51 -20.76
CA GLU A 24 9.65 -6.73 -19.95
C GLU A 24 9.40 -6.41 -18.48
N VAL A 25 10.19 -5.49 -17.90
CA VAL A 25 10.05 -5.06 -16.49
C VAL A 25 8.74 -4.32 -16.22
N THR A 26 8.20 -3.61 -17.23
CA THR A 26 6.95 -2.86 -17.07
C THR A 26 5.73 -3.77 -17.13
N LYS A 27 5.81 -4.86 -17.91
CA LYS A 27 4.72 -5.82 -18.05
C LYS A 27 4.61 -6.73 -16.82
N GLU A 28 5.74 -7.26 -16.37
CA GLU A 28 5.78 -8.22 -15.25
C GLU A 28 6.94 -7.89 -14.29
N PRO A 29 6.72 -7.99 -12.96
CA PRO A 29 7.79 -7.79 -11.99
C PRO A 29 8.85 -8.88 -12.15
N THR A 30 10.00 -8.50 -12.73
CA THR A 30 11.04 -9.44 -13.15
C THR A 30 12.35 -9.17 -12.41
N THR A 31 13.08 -10.22 -12.06
CA THR A 31 14.39 -10.11 -11.39
C THR A 31 15.52 -9.85 -12.37
N SER A 32 16.61 -9.24 -11.89
CA SER A 32 17.78 -8.95 -12.76
C SER A 32 18.43 -10.21 -13.35
N LYS A 33 18.31 -11.38 -12.70
CA LYS A 33 18.81 -12.66 -13.21
C LYS A 33 17.96 -13.20 -14.36
N GLU A 34 16.64 -13.09 -14.26
CA GLU A 34 15.72 -13.47 -15.35
C GLU A 34 15.93 -12.57 -16.57
N LEU A 35 16.12 -11.26 -16.36
CA LEU A 35 16.45 -10.32 -17.43
C LEU A 35 17.80 -10.65 -18.09
N GLN A 36 18.78 -11.15 -17.31
CA GLN A 36 20.06 -11.60 -17.86
C GLN A 36 19.87 -12.79 -18.82
N ALA A 37 19.02 -13.76 -18.46
CA ALA A 37 18.68 -14.88 -19.33
C ALA A 37 17.94 -14.42 -20.59
N SER A 38 16.96 -13.49 -20.46
CA SER A 38 16.25 -12.90 -21.60
C SER A 38 17.21 -12.16 -22.55
N LEU A 39 18.19 -11.43 -22.03
CA LEU A 39 19.18 -10.70 -22.85
C LEU A 39 20.17 -11.62 -23.57
N SER A 40 20.52 -12.77 -22.99
CA SER A 40 21.35 -13.80 -23.65
C SER A 40 20.69 -14.28 -24.96
N SER A 41 19.36 -14.39 -25.01
CA SER A 41 18.62 -14.73 -26.24
C SER A 41 18.77 -13.69 -27.36
N VAL A 42 19.07 -12.44 -27.00
CA VAL A 42 19.29 -11.30 -27.93
C VAL A 42 20.78 -11.11 -28.22
N LYS A 43 21.62 -12.10 -27.86
CA LYS A 43 23.08 -12.05 -27.98
C LYS A 43 23.72 -10.88 -27.21
N VAL A 44 23.06 -10.39 -26.16
CA VAL A 44 23.61 -9.36 -25.26
C VAL A 44 24.04 -10.01 -23.95
N SER A 45 25.35 -10.21 -23.78
CA SER A 45 25.93 -10.75 -22.55
C SER A 45 26.37 -9.61 -21.61
N VAL A 46 25.65 -9.49 -20.50
CA VAL A 46 25.89 -8.49 -19.43
C VAL A 46 25.70 -9.14 -18.07
N HIS A 47 26.34 -8.59 -17.04
CA HIS A 47 26.14 -8.98 -15.65
C HIS A 47 24.85 -8.34 -15.08
N ASP A 48 24.21 -8.97 -14.09
CA ASP A 48 22.96 -8.49 -13.50
C ASP A 48 23.09 -7.10 -12.84
N SER A 49 24.27 -6.79 -12.29
CA SER A 49 24.60 -5.44 -11.78
C SER A 49 24.55 -4.35 -12.86
N THR A 50 24.95 -4.68 -14.09
CA THR A 50 24.86 -3.77 -15.25
C THR A 50 23.39 -3.55 -15.64
N ILE A 51 22.57 -4.59 -15.54
CA ILE A 51 21.12 -4.51 -15.76
C ILE A 51 20.50 -3.57 -14.73
N ARG A 52 20.80 -3.75 -13.43
CA ARG A 52 20.30 -2.87 -12.35
C ARG A 52 20.67 -1.41 -12.56
N LYS A 53 21.95 -1.12 -12.82
CA LYS A 53 22.41 0.25 -13.13
C LYS A 53 21.67 0.85 -14.32
N ARG A 54 21.38 0.03 -15.35
CA ARG A 54 20.64 0.51 -16.52
C ARG A 54 19.18 0.81 -16.17
N LEU A 55 18.52 -0.06 -15.40
CA LEU A 55 17.15 0.16 -14.93
C LEU A 55 17.04 1.41 -14.06
N ASP A 56 17.96 1.59 -13.11
CA ASP A 56 18.01 2.77 -12.24
C ASP A 56 18.17 4.07 -13.06
N LYS A 57 19.02 4.07 -14.10
CA LYS A 57 19.16 5.21 -15.04
C LYS A 57 17.86 5.53 -15.80
N ASN A 58 16.96 4.56 -15.94
CA ASN A 58 15.64 4.75 -16.55
C ASN A 58 14.53 4.94 -15.48
N GLY A 59 14.89 5.17 -14.21
CA GLY A 59 13.93 5.37 -13.10
C GLY A 59 13.25 4.10 -12.60
N LEU A 60 13.67 2.92 -13.07
CA LEU A 60 13.10 1.62 -12.70
C LEU A 60 13.90 1.01 -11.56
N GLN A 61 13.38 1.16 -10.34
CA GLN A 61 14.03 0.66 -9.14
C GLN A 61 13.33 -0.58 -8.59
N GLY A 62 14.11 -1.48 -7.99
CA GLY A 62 13.57 -2.61 -7.24
C GLY A 62 12.70 -2.15 -6.07
N ARG A 63 11.59 -2.85 -5.85
CA ARG A 63 10.69 -2.68 -4.68
C ARG A 63 10.31 -4.05 -4.14
N VAL A 64 10.15 -4.14 -2.83
CA VAL A 64 9.60 -5.34 -2.18
C VAL A 64 8.08 -5.25 -2.21
N PRO A 65 7.37 -6.23 -2.80
CA PRO A 65 5.91 -6.22 -2.80
C PRO A 65 5.38 -6.30 -1.36
N ARG A 66 4.38 -5.48 -1.04
CA ARG A 66 3.72 -5.50 0.27
C ARG A 66 2.90 -6.78 0.40
N ARG A 67 3.06 -7.51 1.51
CA ARG A 67 2.17 -8.63 1.86
C ARG A 67 0.75 -8.09 2.05
N LYS A 68 -0.18 -8.50 1.19
CA LYS A 68 -1.59 -8.12 1.26
C LYS A 68 -2.41 -9.36 1.65
N PRO A 69 -3.44 -9.22 2.51
CA PRO A 69 -4.35 -10.34 2.76
C PRO A 69 -5.03 -10.74 1.44
N LEU A 70 -5.12 -12.05 1.20
CA LEU A 70 -5.86 -12.57 0.06
C LEU A 70 -7.36 -12.38 0.34
N LEU A 71 -8.03 -11.62 -0.51
CA LEU A 71 -9.46 -11.39 -0.40
C LEU A 71 -10.20 -12.38 -1.30
N SER A 72 -11.27 -12.98 -0.78
CA SER A 72 -12.16 -13.80 -1.59
C SER A 72 -12.84 -12.95 -2.66
N LYS A 73 -13.23 -13.56 -3.80
CA LYS A 73 -13.99 -12.87 -4.86
C LYS A 73 -15.27 -12.22 -4.32
N LYS A 74 -15.93 -12.86 -3.34
CA LYS A 74 -17.09 -12.34 -2.62
C LYS A 74 -16.76 -11.03 -1.90
N ASN A 75 -15.67 -11.00 -1.12
CA ASN A 75 -15.27 -9.82 -0.36
C ASN A 75 -14.80 -8.68 -1.28
N ILE A 76 -14.11 -9.01 -2.39
CA ILE A 76 -13.73 -8.02 -3.40
C ILE A 76 -14.97 -7.31 -3.97
N LYS A 77 -16.00 -8.09 -4.37
CA LYS A 77 -17.25 -7.52 -4.89
C LYS A 77 -17.96 -6.66 -3.85
N ALA A 78 -18.05 -7.14 -2.61
CA ALA A 78 -18.70 -6.40 -1.52
C ALA A 78 -17.98 -5.07 -1.21
N HIS A 79 -16.65 -5.09 -1.12
CA HIS A 79 -15.86 -3.88 -0.90
C HIS A 79 -16.00 -2.89 -2.06
N LEU A 80 -15.99 -3.38 -3.30
CA LEU A 80 -16.16 -2.53 -4.48
C LEU A 80 -17.55 -1.89 -4.52
N SER A 81 -18.61 -2.65 -4.23
CA SER A 81 -19.97 -2.10 -4.18
C SER A 81 -20.13 -1.07 -3.08
N PHE A 82 -19.51 -1.31 -1.90
CA PHE A 82 -19.53 -0.33 -0.80
C PHE A 82 -18.82 0.96 -1.20
N ALA A 83 -17.58 0.85 -1.72
CA ALA A 83 -16.79 2.02 -2.10
C ALA A 83 -17.46 2.85 -3.20
N ARG A 84 -18.06 2.22 -4.20
CA ARG A 84 -18.80 2.91 -5.27
C ARG A 84 -20.09 3.55 -4.78
N LYS A 85 -20.78 2.93 -3.82
CA LYS A 85 -22.01 3.47 -3.26
C LYS A 85 -21.77 4.75 -2.47
N HIS A 86 -20.61 4.82 -1.80
CA HIS A 86 -20.27 5.89 -0.86
C HIS A 86 -19.11 6.78 -1.34
N SER A 87 -18.79 6.78 -2.65
CA SER A 87 -17.67 7.55 -3.21
C SER A 87 -17.91 9.05 -3.20
N ASP A 88 -19.15 9.45 -3.43
CA ASP A 88 -19.58 10.84 -3.58
C ASP A 88 -20.37 11.35 -2.37
N ASP A 89 -20.40 10.56 -1.30
CA ASP A 89 -21.10 10.93 -0.08
C ASP A 89 -20.41 12.15 0.56
N PRO A 90 -21.20 13.16 0.99
CA PRO A 90 -20.65 14.35 1.62
C PRO A 90 -19.99 14.02 2.95
N GLN A 91 -19.04 14.85 3.38
CA GLN A 91 -18.34 14.68 4.64
C GLN A 91 -19.31 14.51 5.84
N ASP A 92 -20.41 15.28 5.84
CA ASP A 92 -21.43 15.23 6.89
C ASP A 92 -22.09 13.84 7.05
N PHE A 93 -22.17 13.06 5.97
CA PHE A 93 -22.66 11.67 6.06
C PHE A 93 -21.76 10.83 6.98
N TRP A 94 -20.45 10.94 6.79
CA TRP A 94 -19.45 10.22 7.59
C TRP A 94 -19.38 10.72 9.03
N GLU A 95 -19.54 12.03 9.25
CA GLU A 95 -19.58 12.60 10.60
C GLU A 95 -20.80 12.14 11.39
N ASN A 96 -21.96 12.05 10.74
CA ASN A 96 -23.20 11.61 11.38
C ASN A 96 -23.25 10.10 11.62
N THR A 97 -22.59 9.28 10.80
CA THR A 97 -22.62 7.81 10.90
C THR A 97 -22.20 7.31 12.30
N LEU A 98 -21.19 7.95 12.91
CA LEU A 98 -20.75 7.61 14.26
C LEU A 98 -21.84 7.91 15.29
N TRP A 99 -22.42 9.11 15.25
CA TRP A 99 -23.44 9.54 16.21
C TRP A 99 -24.72 8.71 16.07
N THR A 100 -25.14 8.40 14.85
CA THR A 100 -26.27 7.49 14.60
C THR A 100 -26.03 6.14 15.26
N SER A 101 -24.81 5.59 15.16
CA SER A 101 -24.45 4.32 15.78
C SER A 101 -24.46 4.40 17.31
N VAL A 102 -23.93 5.48 17.89
CA VAL A 102 -23.93 5.74 19.34
C VAL A 102 -25.37 5.81 19.87
N HIS A 103 -26.25 6.52 19.16
CA HIS A 103 -27.67 6.62 19.50
C HIS A 103 -28.39 5.28 19.38
N TYR A 104 -28.17 4.55 18.28
CA TYR A 104 -28.76 3.23 18.05
C TYR A 104 -28.37 2.22 19.15
N LEU A 105 -27.10 2.21 19.54
CA LEU A 105 -26.58 1.36 20.62
C LEU A 105 -26.94 1.87 22.03
N LYS A 106 -27.68 2.98 22.14
CA LYS A 106 -28.08 3.61 23.41
C LYS A 106 -26.89 3.90 24.33
N LEU A 107 -25.72 4.20 23.74
CA LEU A 107 -24.53 4.57 24.48
C LEU A 107 -24.76 5.97 25.08
N LYS A 108 -25.01 6.02 26.40
CA LYS A 108 -25.17 7.26 27.17
C LYS A 108 -23.89 8.10 27.11
N ARG A 109 -23.87 9.31 27.66
CA ARG A 109 -22.73 10.26 27.66
C ARG A 109 -21.41 9.77 28.28
N THR A 110 -21.32 8.52 28.72
CA THR A 110 -20.17 7.94 29.43
C THR A 110 -19.31 7.02 28.57
N TRP A 111 -19.59 6.86 27.28
CA TRP A 111 -18.77 6.02 26.40
C TRP A 111 -17.39 6.63 26.13
N VAL A 112 -16.41 5.77 25.86
CA VAL A 112 -15.03 6.15 25.53
C VAL A 112 -14.66 5.49 24.21
N LEU A 113 -14.14 6.28 23.26
CA LEU A 113 -13.64 5.80 21.99
C LEU A 113 -12.29 5.10 22.18
N GLN A 114 -12.22 3.83 21.84
CA GLN A 114 -10.97 3.09 21.72
C GLN A 114 -10.56 3.00 20.25
N GLN A 115 -9.40 3.55 19.90
CA GLN A 115 -8.77 3.43 18.59
C GLN A 115 -7.29 3.04 18.75
N ASN A 116 -6.67 2.45 17.73
CA ASN A 116 -5.26 2.08 17.77
C ASN A 116 -4.34 3.25 17.36
N ASN A 117 -3.06 3.17 17.71
CA ASN A 117 -2.06 4.20 17.39
C ASN A 117 -1.54 4.12 15.94
N ASP A 118 -2.38 3.78 14.96
CA ASP A 118 -2.00 3.85 13.54
C ASP A 118 -1.80 5.32 13.14
N PRO A 119 -0.78 5.68 12.34
CA PRO A 119 -0.48 7.07 11.99
C PRO A 119 -1.69 7.90 11.50
N LYS A 120 -2.68 7.27 10.84
CA LYS A 120 -3.91 7.96 10.43
C LYS A 120 -4.78 8.40 11.62
N HIS A 121 -4.86 7.58 12.66
CA HIS A 121 -5.61 7.86 13.89
C HIS A 121 -4.85 8.78 14.84
N THR A 122 -3.52 8.83 14.78
CA THR A 122 -2.70 9.77 15.55
C THR A 122 -2.39 11.06 14.79
N SER A 123 -2.96 11.25 13.61
CA SER A 123 -2.75 12.46 12.81
C SER A 123 -3.28 13.71 13.53
N LYS A 124 -2.69 14.87 13.23
CA LYS A 124 -3.13 16.17 13.77
C LYS A 124 -4.60 16.43 13.46
N SER A 125 -4.99 16.18 12.20
CA SER A 125 -6.38 16.34 11.74
C SER A 125 -7.36 15.49 12.54
N ASN A 126 -7.07 14.19 12.76
CA ASN A 126 -7.94 13.33 13.56
C ASN A 126 -8.00 13.78 15.03
N SER A 127 -6.86 14.15 15.60
CA SER A 127 -6.77 14.60 16.99
C SER A 127 -7.56 15.90 17.24
N GLU A 128 -7.52 16.84 16.29
CA GLU A 128 -8.30 18.08 16.32
C GLU A 128 -9.79 17.81 16.17
N TRP A 129 -10.19 16.94 15.25
CA TRP A 129 -11.58 16.57 15.04
C TRP A 129 -12.20 15.88 16.26
N LEU A 130 -11.47 14.97 16.92
CA LEU A 130 -11.92 14.32 18.17
C LEU A 130 -12.10 15.32 19.31
N LYS A 131 -11.18 16.29 19.45
CA LYS A 131 -11.30 17.38 20.43
C LYS A 131 -12.50 18.28 20.14
N LYS A 132 -12.69 18.68 18.87
CA LYS A 132 -13.83 19.51 18.43
C LYS A 132 -15.17 18.84 18.75
N ASN A 133 -15.26 17.53 18.54
CA ASN A 133 -16.45 16.72 18.80
C ASN A 133 -16.61 16.29 20.28
N LYS A 134 -15.73 16.76 21.19
CA LYS A 134 -15.76 16.44 22.62
C LYS A 134 -15.76 14.93 22.92
N MET A 135 -15.10 14.15 22.07
CA MET A 135 -15.02 12.70 22.24
C MET A 135 -13.95 12.32 23.25
N LYS A 136 -14.33 11.52 24.24
CA LYS A 136 -13.37 10.90 25.16
C LYS A 136 -12.66 9.78 24.40
N THR A 137 -11.35 9.91 24.20
CA THR A 137 -10.52 8.87 23.60
C THR A 137 -9.73 8.16 24.69
N PHE A 138 -9.70 6.84 24.68
CA PHE A 138 -8.89 6.06 25.60
C PHE A 138 -7.41 6.16 25.22
N LEU A 139 -6.53 6.43 26.19
CA LEU A 139 -5.08 6.45 25.96
C LEU A 139 -4.59 5.02 25.78
N TRP A 140 -4.24 4.64 24.55
CA TRP A 140 -3.76 3.30 24.23
C TRP A 140 -2.23 3.23 24.23
N PRO A 141 -1.61 2.30 24.98
CA PRO A 141 -0.17 2.07 24.89
C PRO A 141 0.21 1.56 23.50
N SER A 142 1.32 2.07 22.97
CA SER A 142 1.87 1.60 21.70
C SER A 142 2.22 0.12 21.77
N GLN A 143 2.06 -0.60 20.66
CA GLN A 143 2.39 -2.04 20.55
C GLN A 143 1.65 -2.97 21.50
N SER A 144 0.42 -2.63 21.93
CA SER A 144 -0.46 -3.53 22.68
C SER A 144 -1.62 -4.05 21.83
N PRO A 145 -1.39 -4.95 20.87
CA PRO A 145 -2.45 -5.57 20.08
C PRO A 145 -3.26 -6.60 20.87
N ASP A 146 -2.66 -7.19 21.91
CA ASP A 146 -3.22 -8.15 22.85
C ASP A 146 -4.34 -7.54 23.71
N LEU A 147 -4.19 -6.28 24.09
CA LEU A 147 -5.19 -5.58 24.89
C LEU A 147 -6.43 -5.17 24.06
N ASN A 148 -6.37 -5.20 22.72
CA ASN A 148 -7.45 -4.70 21.88
C ASN A 148 -8.53 -5.77 21.64
N PRO A 149 -9.75 -5.64 22.19
CA PRO A 149 -10.78 -6.67 22.07
C PRO A 149 -11.16 -6.97 20.62
N ILE A 150 -11.06 -5.98 19.72
CA ILE A 150 -11.36 -6.19 18.30
C ILE A 150 -10.36 -7.15 17.64
N LYS A 151 -9.09 -7.16 18.09
CA LYS A 151 -8.06 -8.05 17.54
C LYS A 151 -8.35 -9.50 17.91
N MET A 152 -8.88 -9.75 19.10
CA MET A 152 -9.36 -11.07 19.50
C MET A 152 -10.55 -11.50 18.64
N LEU A 153 -11.54 -10.64 18.45
CA LEU A 153 -12.68 -10.93 17.58
C LEU A 153 -12.26 -11.24 16.14
N TRP A 154 -11.32 -10.47 15.58
CA TRP A 154 -10.75 -10.73 14.25
C TRP A 154 -10.00 -12.07 14.18
N HIS A 155 -9.32 -12.47 15.26
CA HIS A 155 -8.63 -13.76 15.31
C HIS A 155 -9.63 -14.92 15.27
N ASP A 156 -10.71 -14.85 16.04
CA ASP A 156 -11.75 -15.88 16.06
C ASP A 156 -12.51 -15.93 14.74
N LEU A 157 -12.81 -14.77 14.15
CA LEU A 157 -13.39 -14.70 12.81
C LEU A 157 -12.48 -15.32 11.75
N LYS A 158 -11.17 -15.07 11.82
CA LYS A 158 -10.21 -15.71 10.90
C LYS A 158 -10.19 -17.21 11.08
N LYS A 159 -10.22 -17.73 12.31
CA LYS A 159 -10.33 -19.17 12.56
C LYS A 159 -11.59 -19.74 11.91
N ALA A 160 -12.76 -19.10 12.11
CA ALA A 160 -14.02 -19.56 11.54
C ALA A 160 -14.08 -19.50 10.01
N VAL A 161 -13.39 -18.54 9.37
CA VAL A 161 -13.35 -18.41 7.90
C VAL A 161 -12.38 -19.40 7.24
N HIS A 162 -11.36 -19.86 7.96
CA HIS A 162 -10.35 -20.80 7.44
C HIS A 162 -10.51 -22.24 7.98
N ALA A 163 -11.50 -22.50 8.83
CA ALA A 163 -11.94 -23.83 9.23
C ALA A 163 -12.85 -24.42 8.15
#